data_AF-A0A925D5B0-F1
#
_entry.id   AF-A0A925D5B0-F1
#
_cell.length_a   1.000
_cell.length_b   1.000
_cell.length_c   1.000
_cell.angle_alpha   90.00
_cell.angle_beta   90.00
_cell.angle_gamma   90.00
#
_symmetry.space_group_name_H-M   'P 1'
#
loop_
_entity.id
_entity.type
_entity.pdbx_description
1 polymer ?
#
loop_
_entity_poly.entity_id
_entity_poly.type
_entity_poly.pdbx_seq_one_letter_code
_entity_poly.pdbx_strand_id
1 'polypeptide(L)'
;GKCFCASIDSGAGRLIYLSVPRGLGVDKAVHPAVPRLIAHLSRGLMPVEVTGQVEWLVNRTKTGWAVTLLNPSGQDKPQQGITPTDYRQNKPATITLHIPATTARDRLNPDEVFKVEGGQVKLEVPAGGVKIVELK
;
A
#
# COMPACT_ATOMS: atom_id res chain seq x y z
N GLY A 1 -24.87 18.89 -5.13
CA GLY A 1 -24.79 17.67 -4.30
C GLY A 1 -24.94 18.06 -2.84
N LYS A 2 -25.51 17.20 -1.99
CA LYS A 2 -25.52 17.44 -0.54
C LYS A 2 -24.10 17.30 0.01
N CYS A 3 -23.75 18.06 1.05
CA CYS A 3 -22.46 17.94 1.72
C CYS A 3 -22.29 16.50 2.24
N PHE A 4 -21.22 15.82 1.84
CA PHE A 4 -20.91 14.44 2.27
C PHE A 4 -19.64 14.34 3.13
N CYS A 5 -18.85 15.43 3.16
CA CYS A 5 -17.63 15.56 3.94
C CYS A 5 -17.53 17.01 4.45
N ALA A 6 -17.39 17.19 5.76
CA ALA A 6 -17.17 18.48 6.38
C ALA A 6 -15.93 18.40 7.30
N SER A 7 -15.20 19.51 7.41
CA SER A 7 -14.07 19.64 8.31
C SER A 7 -14.23 20.87 9.18
N ILE A 8 -13.98 20.74 10.49
CA ILE A 8 -14.03 21.82 11.46
C ILE A 8 -12.72 21.82 12.23
N ASP A 9 -11.99 22.93 12.17
CA ASP A 9 -10.78 23.13 12.97
C ASP A 9 -11.17 23.40 14.43
N SER A 10 -10.50 22.72 15.37
CA SER A 10 -10.77 22.81 16.80
C SER A 10 -9.48 22.68 17.60
N GLY A 11 -9.02 23.79 18.19
CA GLY A 11 -7.74 23.86 18.86
C GLY A 11 -6.58 23.55 17.91
N ALA A 12 -5.68 22.65 18.30
CA ALA A 12 -4.56 22.20 17.47
C ALA A 12 -4.91 21.05 16.50
N GLY A 13 -6.18 20.67 16.40
CA GLY A 13 -6.64 19.55 15.58
C GLY A 13 -7.79 19.92 14.65
N ARG A 14 -8.27 18.91 13.91
CA ARG A 14 -9.38 19.02 12.97
C ARG A 14 -10.33 17.84 13.14
N LEU A 15 -11.62 18.14 13.30
CA LEU A 15 -12.69 17.15 13.21
C LEU A 15 -13.10 16.99 11.75
N ILE A 16 -13.07 15.76 11.24
CA ILE A 16 -13.55 15.44 9.90
C ILE A 16 -14.78 14.56 10.02
N TYR A 17 -15.91 15.05 9.51
CA TYR A 17 -17.17 14.32 9.46
C TYR A 17 -17.43 13.81 8.04
N LEU A 18 -17.44 12.49 7.89
CA LEU A 18 -17.89 11.81 6.67
C LEU A 18 -19.32 11.31 6.89
N SER A 19 -20.27 11.80 6.11
CA SER A 19 -21.66 11.36 6.18
C SER A 19 -21.92 10.04 5.44
N VAL A 20 -20.86 9.32 5.06
CA VAL A 20 -20.94 8.02 4.38
C VAL A 20 -21.14 6.94 5.46
N PRO A 21 -22.30 6.27 5.53
CA PRO A 21 -22.58 5.31 6.57
C PRO A 21 -21.53 4.19 6.58
N ARG A 22 -20.80 4.07 7.70
CA ARG A 22 -19.73 3.07 7.90
C ARG A 22 -18.61 3.12 6.84
N GLY A 23 -18.52 4.20 6.05
CA GLY A 23 -17.58 4.29 4.95
C GLY A 23 -17.89 3.38 3.76
N LEU A 24 -19.12 2.88 3.62
CA LEU A 24 -19.52 1.93 2.57
C LEU A 24 -20.41 2.55 1.49
N GLY A 25 -20.25 2.09 0.26
CA GLY A 25 -21.14 2.35 -0.86
C GLY A 25 -22.43 1.52 -0.80
N VAL A 26 -23.33 1.74 -1.77
CA VAL A 26 -24.60 1.00 -1.89
C VAL A 26 -24.39 -0.50 -2.15
N ASP A 27 -23.25 -0.84 -2.74
CA ASP A 27 -22.77 -2.19 -3.02
C ASP A 27 -22.03 -2.83 -1.83
N LYS A 28 -21.95 -2.13 -0.69
CA LYS A 28 -21.16 -2.49 0.50
C LYS A 28 -19.65 -2.54 0.26
N ALA A 29 -19.17 -2.05 -0.88
CA ALA A 29 -17.75 -1.83 -1.09
C ALA A 29 -17.29 -0.58 -0.30
N VAL A 30 -15.98 -0.45 -0.08
CA VAL A 30 -15.42 0.75 0.53
C VAL A 30 -15.72 1.95 -0.37
N HIS A 31 -16.37 2.96 0.18
CA HIS A 31 -16.68 4.18 -0.57
C HIS A 31 -15.37 4.92 -0.92
N PRO A 32 -15.17 5.39 -2.18
CA PRO A 32 -13.90 5.97 -2.63
C PRO A 32 -13.39 7.18 -1.81
N ALA A 33 -14.28 7.86 -1.09
CA ALA A 33 -13.92 8.96 -0.19
C ALA A 33 -13.06 8.49 1.02
N VAL A 34 -13.26 7.27 1.51
CA VAL A 34 -12.55 6.73 2.67
C VAL A 34 -11.05 6.56 2.42
N PRO A 35 -10.59 5.82 1.39
CA PRO A 35 -9.16 5.68 1.14
C PRO A 35 -8.50 7.02 0.79
N ARG A 36 -9.22 7.94 0.13
CA ARG A 36 -8.73 9.30 -0.12
C ARG A 36 -8.53 10.09 1.17
N LEU A 37 -9.46 9.99 2.11
CA LEU A 37 -9.33 10.66 3.41
C LEU A 37 -8.15 10.08 4.20
N ILE A 38 -8.05 8.76 4.32
CA ILE A 38 -6.96 8.10 5.05
C ILE A 38 -5.61 8.49 4.43
N ALA A 39 -5.48 8.43 3.10
CA ALA A 39 -4.27 8.83 2.40
C ALA A 39 -3.91 10.30 2.64
N HIS A 40 -4.90 11.19 2.75
CA HIS A 40 -4.66 12.60 3.09
C HIS A 40 -4.19 12.76 4.54
N LEU A 41 -4.84 12.07 5.48
CA LEU A 41 -4.51 12.12 6.90
C LEU A 41 -3.13 11.52 7.22
N SER A 42 -2.70 10.50 6.48
CA SER A 42 -1.41 9.84 6.67
C SER A 42 -0.27 10.47 5.88
N ARG A 43 -0.55 11.43 4.99
CA ARG A 43 0.45 12.01 4.08
C ARG A 43 1.59 12.65 4.86
N GLY A 44 2.82 12.28 4.52
CA GLY A 44 4.03 12.79 5.18
C GLY A 44 4.22 12.33 6.63
N LEU A 45 3.29 11.55 7.20
CA LEU A 45 3.45 10.93 8.52
C LEU A 45 4.07 9.53 8.41
N MET A 46 3.97 8.91 7.23
CA MET A 46 4.50 7.58 6.98
C MET A 46 5.98 7.66 6.59
N PRO A 47 6.83 6.71 7.03
CA PRO A 47 8.23 6.67 6.64
C PRO A 47 8.42 6.36 5.15
N VAL A 48 7.38 5.77 4.53
CA VAL A 48 7.33 5.41 3.11
C VAL A 48 5.92 5.61 2.58
N GLU A 49 5.81 5.86 1.28
CA GLU A 49 4.56 5.84 0.52
C GLU A 49 4.68 4.83 -0.63
N VAL A 50 3.65 4.02 -0.85
CA VAL A 50 3.62 3.04 -1.93
C VAL A 50 2.59 3.46 -2.97
N THR A 51 3.01 3.48 -4.23
CA THR A 51 2.13 3.69 -5.39
C THR A 51 2.13 2.45 -6.28
N GLY A 52 0.96 2.10 -6.81
CA GLY A 52 0.73 0.87 -7.57
C GLY A 52 -0.61 0.23 -7.21
N GLN A 53 -1.03 -0.77 -7.98
CA GLN A 53 -2.23 -1.56 -7.69
C GLN A 53 -1.87 -2.76 -6.81
N VAL A 54 -1.32 -2.49 -5.63
CA VAL A 54 -0.91 -3.49 -4.65
C VAL A 54 -1.39 -3.09 -3.26
N GLU A 55 -1.64 -4.07 -2.42
CA GLU A 55 -1.85 -3.84 -0.99
C GLU A 55 -0.51 -3.78 -0.30
N TRP A 56 -0.39 -3.00 0.78
CA TRP A 56 0.89 -2.87 1.47
C TRP A 56 0.74 -2.59 2.96
N LEU A 57 1.81 -2.91 3.68
CA LEU A 57 1.98 -2.65 5.10
C LEU A 57 3.44 -2.31 5.39
N VAL A 58 3.67 -1.49 6.40
CA VAL A 58 5.01 -1.07 6.80
C VAL A 58 5.23 -1.35 8.29
N ASN A 59 6.38 -1.94 8.60
CA ASN A 59 6.79 -2.26 9.96
C ASN A 59 8.17 -1.70 10.26
N ARG A 60 8.34 -1.10 11.43
CA ARG A 60 9.66 -0.75 11.96
C ARG A 60 10.39 -2.02 12.37
N THR A 61 11.64 -2.17 11.98
CA THR A 61 12.52 -3.25 12.43
C THR A 61 13.63 -2.69 13.34
N LYS A 62 14.44 -3.59 13.93
CA LYS A 62 15.59 -3.18 14.76
C LYS A 62 16.60 -2.32 14.00
N THR A 63 16.75 -2.53 12.70
CA THR A 63 17.82 -1.93 11.88
C THR A 63 17.29 -1.02 10.77
N GLY A 64 15.97 -0.93 10.58
CA GLY A 64 15.40 -0.33 9.38
C GLY A 64 13.88 -0.43 9.33
N TRP A 65 13.34 -0.55 8.14
CA TRP A 65 11.91 -0.74 7.92
C TRP A 65 11.69 -1.95 7.01
N ALA A 66 10.53 -2.58 7.16
CA ALA A 66 10.08 -3.65 6.27
C ALA A 66 8.77 -3.22 5.60
N VAL A 67 8.76 -3.20 4.28
CA VAL A 67 7.59 -2.90 3.47
C VAL A 67 7.12 -4.18 2.82
N THR A 68 5.98 -4.70 3.26
CA THR A 68 5.37 -5.87 2.65
C THR A 68 4.38 -5.41 1.60
N LEU A 69 4.49 -5.97 0.41
CA LEU A 69 3.63 -5.71 -0.75
C LEU A 69 2.91 -6.99 -1.12
N LEU A 70 1.60 -6.92 -1.32
CA LEU A 70 0.77 -8.05 -1.71
C LEU A 70 0.04 -7.74 -3.02
N ASN A 71 0.08 -8.69 -3.95
CA ASN A 71 -0.69 -8.62 -5.19
C ASN A 71 -1.76 -9.72 -5.17
N PRO A 72 -3.03 -9.40 -4.85
CA PRO A 72 -4.10 -10.39 -4.81
C PRO A 72 -4.57 -10.82 -6.21
N SER A 73 -4.09 -10.19 -7.29
CA SER A 73 -4.53 -10.47 -8.66
C SER A 73 -3.85 -11.72 -9.24
N GLY A 74 -4.52 -12.38 -10.19
CA GLY A 74 -3.94 -13.45 -11.01
C GLY A 74 -3.87 -14.83 -10.36
N GLN A 75 -4.57 -15.05 -9.25
CA GLN A 75 -4.77 -16.36 -8.65
C GLN A 75 -6.22 -16.79 -8.74
N ASP A 76 -6.51 -17.73 -9.64
CA ASP A 76 -7.81 -18.40 -9.68
C ASP A 76 -7.82 -19.56 -8.69
N LYS A 77 -8.72 -19.50 -7.71
CA LYS A 77 -8.87 -20.53 -6.67
C LYS A 77 -10.15 -21.34 -6.91
N PRO A 78 -10.15 -22.32 -7.83
CA PRO A 78 -11.32 -23.17 -8.06
C PRO A 78 -11.58 -24.08 -6.84
N GLN A 79 -12.81 -24.58 -6.72
CA GLN A 79 -13.20 -25.49 -5.64
C GLN A 79 -12.37 -26.79 -5.64
N GLN A 80 -11.94 -27.24 -6.81
CA GLN A 80 -11.03 -28.38 -7.00
C GLN A 80 -10.11 -28.11 -8.21
N GLY A 81 -8.90 -28.65 -8.20
CA GLY A 81 -7.97 -28.62 -9.34
C GLY A 81 -6.67 -27.86 -9.08
N ILE A 82 -5.91 -27.66 -10.16
CA ILE A 82 -4.67 -26.88 -10.17
C ILE A 82 -5.05 -25.40 -10.18
N THR A 83 -4.32 -24.58 -9.41
CA THR A 83 -4.45 -23.12 -9.34
C THR A 83 -3.54 -22.48 -10.38
N PRO A 84 -4.00 -22.20 -11.62
CA PRO A 84 -3.16 -21.51 -12.59
C PRO A 84 -2.90 -20.08 -12.10
N THR A 85 -1.63 -19.67 -12.15
CA THR A 85 -1.25 -18.28 -11.93
C THR A 85 -1.21 -17.55 -13.27
N ASP A 86 -2.00 -16.49 -13.42
CA ASP A 86 -1.89 -15.60 -14.56
C ASP A 86 -0.77 -14.57 -14.32
N TYR A 87 0.44 -14.87 -14.78
CA TYR A 87 1.60 -13.99 -14.65
C TYR A 87 1.46 -12.65 -15.39
N ARG A 88 0.46 -12.48 -16.26
CA ARG A 88 0.16 -11.17 -16.88
C ARG A 88 -0.40 -10.18 -15.85
N GLN A 89 -0.82 -10.66 -14.69
CA GLN A 89 -1.33 -9.85 -13.58
C GLN A 89 -0.24 -9.40 -12.60
N ASN A 90 1.04 -9.50 -12.96
CA ASN A 90 2.12 -8.87 -12.20
C ASN A 90 1.88 -7.35 -12.12
N LYS A 91 2.15 -6.76 -10.95
CA LYS A 91 1.85 -5.35 -10.69
C LYS A 91 3.13 -4.56 -10.42
N PRO A 92 3.41 -3.48 -11.18
CA PRO A 92 4.48 -2.57 -10.83
C PRO A 92 4.10 -1.81 -9.55
N ALA A 93 5.09 -1.62 -8.68
CA ALA A 93 4.97 -0.82 -7.47
C ALA A 93 6.19 0.09 -7.31
N THR A 94 5.96 1.29 -6.80
CA THR A 94 7.02 2.23 -6.43
C THR A 94 6.88 2.58 -4.96
N ILE A 95 7.93 2.29 -4.19
CA ILE A 95 8.09 2.72 -2.80
C ILE A 95 8.85 4.05 -2.82
N THR A 96 8.23 5.11 -2.34
CA THR A 96 8.87 6.41 -2.10
C THR A 96 9.29 6.50 -0.64
N LEU A 97 10.53 6.88 -0.39
CA LEU A 97 11.12 6.96 0.93
C LEU A 97 11.03 8.39 1.47
N HIS A 98 10.58 8.53 2.71
CA HIS A 98 10.66 9.77 3.48
C HIS A 98 11.70 9.71 4.60
N ILE A 99 12.52 8.65 4.56
CA ILE A 99 13.60 8.36 5.49
C ILE A 99 14.88 8.08 4.70
N PRO A 100 16.06 8.30 5.30
CA PRO A 100 17.31 7.83 4.72
C PRO A 100 17.31 6.29 4.73
N ALA A 101 17.41 5.69 3.54
CA ALA A 101 17.76 4.30 3.36
C ALA A 101 18.66 4.20 2.12
N THR A 102 19.70 3.40 2.21
CA THR A 102 20.69 3.21 1.13
C THR A 102 20.56 1.84 0.48
N THR A 103 19.90 0.91 1.17
CA THR A 103 19.74 -0.47 0.72
C THR A 103 18.27 -0.86 0.73
N ALA A 104 17.88 -1.61 -0.30
CA ALA A 104 16.57 -2.24 -0.41
C ALA A 104 16.78 -3.66 -0.94
N ARG A 105 16.24 -4.68 -0.25
CA ARG A 105 16.34 -6.08 -0.67
C ARG A 105 15.08 -6.86 -0.30
N ASP A 106 14.76 -7.89 -1.07
CA ASP A 106 13.68 -8.80 -0.70
C ASP A 106 14.14 -9.71 0.45
N ARG A 107 13.33 -9.82 1.50
CA ARG A 107 13.57 -10.72 2.62
C ARG A 107 13.31 -12.17 2.23
N LEU A 108 12.37 -12.41 1.31
CA LEU A 108 12.01 -13.75 0.87
C LEU A 108 13.00 -14.29 -0.17
N ASN A 109 13.63 -13.39 -0.93
CA ASN A 109 14.65 -13.70 -1.91
C ASN A 109 15.88 -12.80 -1.70
N PRO A 110 16.81 -13.16 -0.80
CA PRO A 110 17.91 -12.28 -0.40
C PRO A 110 18.86 -11.86 -1.53
N ASP A 111 18.91 -12.63 -2.61
CA ASP A 111 19.71 -12.33 -3.80
C ASP A 111 19.08 -11.21 -4.66
N GLU A 112 17.81 -10.91 -4.44
CA GLU A 112 17.08 -9.85 -5.11
C GLU A 112 17.27 -8.51 -4.38
N VAL A 113 18.23 -7.73 -4.88
CA VAL A 113 18.54 -6.39 -4.39
C VAL A 113 17.90 -5.36 -5.30
N PHE A 114 17.17 -4.41 -4.71
CA PHE A 114 16.55 -3.31 -5.43
C PHE A 114 17.41 -2.06 -5.33
N LYS A 115 17.51 -1.32 -6.44
CA LYS A 115 18.20 -0.03 -6.46
C LYS A 115 17.35 1.03 -5.77
N VAL A 116 17.99 1.81 -4.90
CA VAL A 116 17.41 3.03 -4.31
C VAL A 116 17.89 4.21 -5.15
N GLU A 117 17.01 4.80 -5.95
CA GLU A 117 17.33 5.92 -6.84
C GLU A 117 16.41 7.10 -6.54
N GLY A 118 16.98 8.27 -6.23
CA GLY A 118 16.20 9.47 -5.93
C GLY A 118 15.22 9.31 -4.77
N GLY A 119 15.54 8.46 -3.79
CA GLY A 119 14.64 8.13 -2.67
C GLY A 119 13.47 7.23 -3.07
N GLN A 120 13.58 6.50 -4.18
CA GLN A 120 12.56 5.57 -4.64
C GLN A 120 13.12 4.17 -4.87
N VAL A 121 12.27 3.17 -4.67
CA VAL A 121 12.50 1.77 -5.02
C VAL A 121 11.40 1.35 -5.97
N LYS A 122 11.76 1.00 -7.20
CA LYS A 122 10.84 0.50 -8.22
C LYS A 122 11.00 -1.01 -8.34
N LEU A 123 9.89 -1.73 -8.30
CA LEU A 123 9.89 -3.19 -8.37
C LEU A 123 8.57 -3.72 -8.93
N GLU A 124 8.54 -5.02 -9.21
CA GLU A 124 7.34 -5.74 -9.63
C GLU A 124 6.92 -6.74 -8.55
N VAL A 125 5.62 -6.77 -8.23
CA VAL A 125 5.03 -7.75 -7.32
C VAL A 125 4.35 -8.85 -8.14
N PRO A 126 4.81 -10.11 -8.05
CA PRO A 126 4.25 -11.21 -8.84
C PRO A 126 2.76 -11.42 -8.59
N ALA A 127 2.03 -11.91 -9.59
CA ALA A 127 0.63 -12.30 -9.48
C ALA A 127 0.40 -13.31 -8.34
N GLY A 128 -0.51 -13.00 -7.42
CA GLY A 128 -0.74 -13.79 -6.20
C GLY A 128 0.39 -13.76 -5.18
N GLY A 129 1.43 -12.97 -5.44
CA GLY A 129 2.68 -12.99 -4.72
C GLY A 129 2.75 -11.97 -3.61
N VAL A 130 3.82 -12.11 -2.84
CA VAL A 130 4.21 -11.18 -1.79
C VAL A 130 5.69 -10.86 -1.96
N LYS A 131 6.05 -9.59 -1.76
CA LYS A 131 7.44 -9.16 -1.56
C LYS A 131 7.58 -8.47 -0.22
N ILE A 132 8.68 -8.72 0.49
CA ILE A 132 8.96 -8.07 1.77
C ILE A 132 10.28 -7.32 1.62
N VAL A 133 10.20 -6.02 1.36
CA VAL A 133 11.38 -5.18 1.11
C VAL A 133 11.95 -4.67 2.43
N GLU A 134 13.15 -5.11 2.79
CA GLU A 134 13.91 -4.54 3.90
C GLU A 134 14.64 -3.29 3.43
N LEU A 135 14.38 -2.17 4.11
CA LEU A 135 15.00 -0.87 3.87
C LEU A 135 15.96 -0.55 5.02
N LYS A 136 17.24 -0.33 4.72
CA LYS A 136 18.27 0.09 5.69
C LYS A 136 19.10 1.23 5.15
#